data_AF-A0A7C6DN31-F1
#
_entry.id   AF-A0A7C6DN31-F1
#
_cell.length_a   1.000
_cell.length_b   1.000
_cell.length_c   1.000
_cell.angle_alpha   90.00
_cell.angle_beta   90.00
_cell.angle_gamma   90.00
#
_symmetry.space_group_name_H-M   'P 1'
#
loop_
_entity.id
_entity.type
_entity.pdbx_description
1 polymer ?
#
loop_
_entity_poly.entity_id
_entity_poly.type
_entity_poly.pdbx_seq_one_letter_code
_entity_poly.pdbx_strand_id
1 'polypeptide(L)' 'MNKIRSVIIVGGGAAGWMAAAVLAKAFGPQLAITLVESEEIGIVGVGEATTTLMPIFLHRQLGIDVGELYRAVRPTCTA' A
#
# COMPACT_ATOMS: atom_id res chain seq x y z
N MET A 1 -25.73 12.87 -10.31
CA MET A 1 -24.77 12.47 -9.26
C MET A 1 -23.38 12.92 -9.69
N ASN A 2 -22.65 13.69 -8.87
CA ASN A 2 -21.29 14.11 -9.21
C ASN A 2 -20.28 13.00 -8.89
N LYS A 3 -19.51 12.57 -9.90
CA LYS A 3 -18.44 11.58 -9.72
C LYS A 3 -17.27 12.23 -8.99
N ILE A 4 -16.70 11.54 -7.99
CA ILE A 4 -15.45 11.96 -7.36
C ILE A 4 -14.32 11.81 -8.39
N ARG A 5 -13.53 12.87 -8.56
CA ARG A 5 -12.41 12.95 -9.53
C ARG A 5 -11.05 13.13 -8.89
N SER A 6 -11.01 13.47 -7.60
CA SER A 6 -9.78 13.72 -6.86
C SER A 6 -9.90 13.20 -5.44
N VAL A 7 -8.83 12.56 -4.94
CA VAL A 7 -8.66 12.09 -3.56
C VAL A 7 -7.29 12.52 -3.07
N ILE A 8 -7.26 13.08 -1.86
CA ILE A 8 -6.03 13.39 -1.14
C ILE A 8 -5.92 12.42 0.04
N ILE A 9 -4.79 11.73 0.14
CA ILE A 9 -4.44 10.83 1.24
C ILE A 9 -3.44 11.56 2.12
N VAL A 10 -3.82 11.84 3.37
CA VAL A 10 -2.95 12.52 4.34
C VAL A 10 -2.38 11.46 5.28
N GLY A 11 -1.07 11.27 5.20
CA GLY A 11 -0.33 10.21 5.91
C GLY A 11 0.22 9.17 4.95
N GLY A 12 1.53 8.93 5.05
CA GLY A 12 2.24 7.88 4.32
C GLY A 12 2.23 6.55 5.07
N GLY A 13 3.41 5.94 5.20
CA GLY A 13 3.56 4.62 5.81
C GLY A 13 2.82 3.52 5.06
N ALA A 14 2.68 2.35 5.67
CA ALA A 14 2.03 1.20 5.03
C ALA A 14 0.58 1.49 4.63
N ALA A 15 -0.19 2.18 5.48
CA ALA A 15 -1.61 2.46 5.24
C ALA A 15 -1.82 3.42 4.05
N GLY A 16 -1.11 4.55 4.03
CA GLY A 16 -1.25 5.56 2.97
C GLY A 16 -0.87 5.01 1.60
N TRP A 17 0.27 4.33 1.53
CA TRP A 17 0.77 3.75 0.28
C TRP A 17 -0.09 2.58 -0.21
N MET A 18 -0.62 1.75 0.69
CA MET A 18 -1.54 0.67 0.32
C MET A 18 -2.87 1.22 -0.22
N ALA A 19 -3.42 2.25 0.42
CA ALA A 19 -4.62 2.93 -0.06
C ALA A 19 -4.39 3.57 -1.45
N ALA A 20 -3.28 4.29 -1.63
CA ALA A 20 -2.92 4.91 -2.90
C ALA A 20 -2.80 3.88 -4.03
N ALA A 21 -2.09 2.78 -3.80
CA ALA A 21 -1.85 1.75 -4.80
C ALA A 21 -3.15 1.04 -5.23
N VAL A 22 -4.02 0.69 -4.27
CA VAL A 22 -5.30 0.02 -4.56
C VAL A 22 -6.24 0.97 -5.33
N LEU A 23 -6.33 2.23 -4.92
CA LEU A 23 -7.14 3.23 -5.62
C LEU A 23 -6.62 3.50 -7.04
N ALA A 24 -5.30 3.62 -7.20
CA ALA A 24 -4.68 3.83 -8.50
C ALA A 24 -4.95 2.66 -9.44
N LYS A 25 -4.88 1.42 -8.95
CA LYS A 25 -5.22 0.24 -9.75
C LYS A 25 -6.71 0.17 -10.11
N ALA A 26 -7.59 0.47 -9.17
CA ALA A 26 -9.03 0.33 -9.36
C ALA A 26 -9.63 1.39 -10.30
N PHE A 27 -9.14 2.63 -10.23
CA PHE A 27 -9.71 3.76 -10.97
C PHE A 27 -8.83 4.24 -12.14
N GLY A 28 -7.54 3.89 -12.12
CA GLY A 28 -6.58 4.30 -13.14
C GLY A 28 -6.60 5.82 -13.35
N PRO A 29 -6.63 6.31 -14.61
CA PRO A 29 -6.60 7.74 -14.90
C PRO A 29 -7.90 8.48 -14.58
N GLN A 30 -8.96 7.80 -14.14
CA GLN A 30 -10.25 8.44 -13.85
C GLN A 30 -10.28 9.18 -12.51
N LEU A 31 -9.30 8.90 -11.64
CA LEU A 31 -9.18 9.46 -10.29
C LEU A 31 -7.78 10.05 -10.11
N ALA A 32 -7.70 11.35 -9.85
CA ALA A 32 -6.46 11.98 -9.41
C ALA A 32 -6.20 11.64 -7.94
N ILE A 33 -5.02 11.10 -7.63
CA ILE A 33 -4.65 10.69 -6.28
C ILE A 33 -3.41 11.49 -5.87
N THR A 34 -3.49 12.17 -4.73
CA THR A 34 -2.34 12.87 -4.12
C THR A 34 -2.10 12.28 -2.74
N LEU A 35 -0.87 11.82 -2.46
CA LEU A 35 -0.46 11.39 -1.12
C LEU A 35 0.45 12.46 -0.53
N VAL A 36 0.14 12.89 0.69
CA VAL A 36 0.94 13.84 1.45
C VAL A 36 1.49 13.11 2.66
N GLU A 37 2.80 12.92 2.71
CA GLU A 37 3.51 12.36 3.86
C GLU A 37 4.45 13.39 4.49
N SER A 38 4.66 13.26 5.80
CA SER A 38 5.60 14.11 6.54
C SER A 38 7.00 13.49 6.47
N GLU A 39 8.01 14.27 6.11
CA GLU A 39 9.42 13.85 6.19
C GLU A 39 9.92 13.74 7.65
N GLU A 40 9.24 14.40 8.60
CA GLU A 40 9.76 14.61 9.97
C GLU A 40 9.52 13.40 10.90
N ILE A 41 8.51 12.59 10.61
CA ILE A 41 8.19 11.37 11.38
C ILE A 41 8.75 10.16 10.64
N GLY A 42 10.03 9.87 10.87
CA GLY A 42 10.64 8.62 10.41
C GLY A 42 9.93 7.40 11.02
N ILE A 43 9.87 6.31 10.26
CA ILE A 43 9.34 5.04 10.77
C ILE A 43 10.20 4.54 11.94
N VAL A 44 9.59 4.27 13.08
CA VAL A 44 10.20 3.37 14.05
C VAL A 44 10.01 1.97 13.47
N GLY A 45 11.10 1.31 13.09
CA GLY A 45 11.10 -0.03 12.49
C GLY A 45 10.64 -1.11 13.46
N VAL A 46 9.40 -1.03 13.93
CA VAL A 46 8.73 -2.05 14.71
C VAL A 46 8.34 -3.16 13.73
N GLY A 47 8.85 -4.37 13.91
CA GLY A 47 8.46 -5.49 13.06
C GLY A 47 6.95 -5.70 13.14
N GLU A 48 6.25 -5.61 12.00
CA GLU A 48 4.81 -5.83 11.93
C GLU A 48 4.50 -7.28 11.51
N ALA A 49 3.72 -7.98 12.32
CA ALA A 49 3.16 -9.27 11.93
C ALA A 49 1.93 -9.05 11.04
N THR A 50 1.73 -9.94 10.06
CA THR A 50 0.54 -9.96 9.22
C THR A 50 0.03 -11.38 9.03
N THR A 51 -1.15 -11.54 8.45
CA THR A 51 -1.74 -12.85 8.14
C THR A 51 -1.21 -13.39 6.81
N THR A 52 -1.26 -14.70 6.60
CA THR A 52 -0.87 -15.37 5.34
C THR A 52 -1.66 -14.89 4.11
N LEU A 53 -2.77 -14.18 4.31
CA LEU A 53 -3.57 -13.58 3.24
C LEU A 53 -2.94 -12.32 2.65
N MET A 54 -2.01 -11.65 3.35
CA MET A 54 -1.46 -10.37 2.89
C MET A 54 -0.67 -10.48 1.57
N PRO A 55 0.26 -11.44 1.39
CA PRO A 55 0.96 -11.60 0.10
C PRO A 55 -0.01 -11.94 -1.05
N ILE A 56 -1.06 -12.73 -0.76
CA ILE A 56 -2.09 -13.09 -1.75
C ILE A 56 -2.90 -11.86 -2.16
N PHE A 57 -3.27 -11.01 -1.20
CA PHE A 57 -3.97 -9.76 -1.46
C PHE A 57 -3.14 -8.85 -2.36
N LEU A 58 -1.86 -8.62 -2.01
CA LEU A 58 -0.96 -7.76 -2.78
C LEU A 58 -0.76 -8.28 -4.21
N HIS A 59 -0.60 -9.59 -4.38
CA HIS A 59 -0.48 -10.19 -5.69
C HIS A 59 -1.76 -10.02 -6.53
N ARG A 60 -2.93 -10.35 -5.96
CA ARG A 60 -4.20 -10.31 -6.70
C ARG A 60 -4.67 -8.89 -7.02
N GLN A 61 -4.50 -7.96 -6.09
CA GLN A 61 -4.96 -6.59 -6.27
C GLN A 61 -3.96 -5.77 -7.06
N LEU A 62 -2.68 -5.83 -6.68
CA LEU A 62 -1.67 -4.92 -7.21
C LEU A 62 -0.77 -5.57 -8.28
N GLY A 63 -0.83 -6.89 -8.46
CA GLY A 63 0.02 -7.61 -9.42
C GLY A 63 1.47 -7.77 -8.93
N ILE A 64 1.72 -7.57 -7.64
CA ILE A 64 3.06 -7.68 -7.05
C ILE A 64 3.48 -9.16 -7.05
N ASP A 65 4.67 -9.45 -7.57
CA ASP A 65 5.24 -10.79 -7.47
C ASP A 65 5.61 -11.10 -6.02
N VAL A 66 5.14 -12.24 -5.52
CA VAL A 66 5.37 -12.62 -4.10
C VAL A 66 6.85 -12.91 -3.86
N GLY A 67 7.56 -13.46 -4.84
CA GLY A 67 9.01 -13.72 -4.73
C GLY A 67 9.83 -12.43 -4.69
N GLU A 68 9.46 -11.41 -5.45
CA GLU A 68 10.02 -10.06 -5.37
C GLU A 68 9.70 -9.39 -4.03
N LEU A 69 8.44 -9.45 -3.59
CA LEU A 69 8.01 -8.93 -2.30
C LEU A 69 8.85 -9.51 -1.16
N TYR A 70 9.00 -10.84 -1.10
CA TYR A 70 9.75 -11.50 -0.03
C TYR A 70 11.24 -11.14 -0.04
N ARG A 71 11.84 -10.94 -1.22
CA ARG A 71 13.23 -10.46 -1.33
C ARG A 71 13.37 -9.03 -0.84
N ALA A 72 12.39 -8.17 -1.13
CA ALA A 72 12.41 -6.76 -0.73
C ALA A 72 12.21 -6.59 0.78
N VAL A 73 11.22 -7.26 1.38
CA VAL A 73 10.79 -7.01 2.76
C VAL A 73 11.31 -8.02 3.79
N ARG A 74 11.94 -9.12 3.34
CA ARG A 74 12.60 -10.14 4.19
C ARG A 74 11.72 -10.63 5.36
N PRO A 75 10.49 -11.12 5.09
CA PRO A 75 9.59 -11.54 6.16
C PRO A 75 10.15 -12.76 6.88
N THR A 76 9.92 -12.84 8.20
CA THR A 76 10.13 -14.06 8.99
C THR A 76 8.78 -14.75 9.19
N CYS A 77 8.73 -16.06 8.98
CA CYS A 77 7.53 -16.83 9.30
C CYS A 77 7.51 -17.16 10.79
N THR A 78 6.44 -16.78 11.48
CA THR A 78 6.13 -17.31 12.82
C THR A 78 5.38 -18.63 12.63
N ALA A 79 5.81 -19.67 13.34
CA ALA A 79 5.13 -20.97 13.34
C ALA A 79 3.71 -20.89 13.93
#